data_AF-A0A8H2WKP3-F1
#
_entry.id   AF-A0A8H2WKP3-F1
#
_cell.length_a   1.000
_cell.length_b   1.000
_cell.length_c   1.000
_cell.angle_alpha   90.00
_cell.angle_beta   90.00
_cell.angle_gamma   90.00
#
_symmetry.space_group_name_H-M   'P 1'
#
loop_
_entity.id
_entity.type
_entity.pdbx_description
1 polymer ?
#
loop_
_entity_poly.entity_id
_entity_poly.type
_entity_poly.pdbx_seq_one_letter_code
_entity_poly.pdbx_strand_id
1 'polypeptide(L)'
;NTVGAVDSSNRKASFSNYGSVVDVWALGVNVLSAWIGGTTRTNTISGTSMASPRVAGYIAVHIGNSGGTPAAVSSALKSSARAVVTGAPSGTTNLLAQPF
;
A
#
# COMPACT_ATOMS: atom_id res chain seq x y z
N ASN A 1 -0.80 -10.43 0.85
CA ASN A 1 -1.01 -9.06 1.34
C ASN A 1 -2.11 -8.41 0.53
N THR A 2 -3.26 -8.17 1.14
CA THR A 2 -4.35 -7.35 0.59
C THR A 2 -4.11 -5.89 0.99
N VAL A 3 -4.18 -4.97 0.02
CA VAL A 3 -3.76 -3.56 0.22
C VAL A 3 -4.95 -2.61 0.08
N GLY A 4 -5.24 -1.85 1.13
CA GLY A 4 -6.17 -0.73 1.11
C GLY A 4 -5.51 0.58 0.68
N ALA A 5 -6.30 1.56 0.25
CA ALA A 5 -5.82 2.88 -0.16
C ALA A 5 -6.08 3.97 0.88
N VAL A 6 -5.08 4.83 1.12
CA VAL A 6 -5.20 6.07 1.91
C VAL A 6 -4.84 7.30 1.09
N ASP A 7 -5.31 8.46 1.57
CA ASP A 7 -4.86 9.78 1.11
C ASP A 7 -3.56 10.24 1.80
N SER A 8 -3.06 11.42 1.40
CA SER A 8 -1.83 12.01 1.93
C SER A 8 -1.88 12.35 3.42
N SER A 9 -3.06 12.33 4.05
CA SER A 9 -3.26 12.52 5.48
C SER A 9 -3.45 11.19 6.22
N ASN A 10 -3.08 10.06 5.60
CA ASN A 10 -3.27 8.69 6.11
C ASN A 10 -4.73 8.34 6.41
N ARG A 11 -5.70 9.05 5.81
CA ARG A 11 -7.10 8.72 5.96
C ARG A 11 -7.48 7.72 4.89
N LYS A 12 -8.28 6.71 5.26
CA LYS A 12 -8.88 5.76 4.31
C LYS A 12 -9.50 6.51 3.13
N ALA A 13 -9.13 6.14 1.91
CA ALA A 13 -9.77 6.66 0.71
C ALA A 13 -11.25 6.27 0.67
N SER A 14 -12.11 7.20 0.22
CA SER A 14 -13.57 6.98 0.20
C SER A 14 -13.96 5.71 -0.56
N PHE A 15 -13.30 5.44 -1.69
CA PHE A 15 -13.51 4.27 -2.54
C PHE A 15 -12.86 2.98 -2.03
N SER A 16 -11.93 3.03 -1.06
CA SER A 16 -11.20 1.82 -0.65
C SER A 16 -12.13 0.86 0.09
N ASN A 17 -12.02 -0.43 -0.24
CA ASN A 17 -12.58 -1.50 0.58
C ASN A 17 -11.87 -1.57 1.94
N TYR A 18 -12.49 -2.31 2.86
CA TYR A 18 -12.10 -2.45 4.26
C TYR A 18 -12.53 -3.84 4.79
N GLY A 19 -12.18 -4.14 6.04
CA GLY A 19 -12.48 -5.41 6.71
C GLY A 19 -11.21 -6.16 7.13
N SER A 20 -11.40 -7.25 7.85
CA SER A 20 -10.32 -8.07 8.43
C SER A 20 -9.39 -8.70 7.39
N VAL A 21 -9.81 -8.73 6.12
CA VAL A 21 -9.01 -9.24 5.00
C VAL A 21 -7.95 -8.25 4.51
N VAL A 22 -8.00 -6.98 4.91
CA VAL A 22 -6.97 -5.98 4.58
C VAL A 22 -5.76 -6.17 5.50
N ASP A 23 -4.59 -6.47 4.92
CA ASP A 23 -3.36 -6.66 5.67
C ASP A 23 -2.69 -5.33 6.05
N VAL A 24 -2.63 -4.39 5.11
CA VAL A 24 -1.99 -3.07 5.25
C VAL A 24 -2.61 -2.04 4.32
N TRP A 25 -2.30 -0.77 4.56
CA TRP A 25 -2.66 0.37 3.72
C TRP A 25 -1.45 0.97 3.04
N ALA A 26 -1.64 1.63 1.91
CA ALA A 26 -0.63 2.45 1.25
C ALA A 26 -1.27 3.65 0.53
N LEU A 27 -0.44 4.63 0.15
CA LEU A 27 -0.89 5.80 -0.62
C LEU A 27 -1.50 5.36 -1.95
N GLY A 28 -2.78 5.66 -2.14
CA GLY A 28 -3.54 5.30 -3.33
C GLY A 28 -4.42 6.42 -3.87
N VAL A 29 -4.38 7.61 -3.28
CA VAL A 29 -5.09 8.81 -3.77
C VAL A 29 -4.08 9.78 -4.39
N ASN A 30 -4.40 10.32 -5.56
CA ASN A 30 -3.58 11.29 -6.29
C ASN A 30 -2.12 10.82 -6.51
N VAL A 31 -1.97 9.59 -7.00
CA VAL A 31 -0.66 8.98 -7.26
C VAL A 31 -0.24 9.28 -8.70
N LEU A 32 0.82 10.06 -8.85
CA LEU A 32 1.49 10.31 -10.13
C LEU A 32 2.30 9.08 -10.54
N SER A 33 2.12 8.61 -11.77
CA SER A 33 2.93 7.55 -12.37
C SER A 33 3.05 7.72 -13.89
N ALA A 34 3.83 6.85 -14.52
CA ALA A 34 3.95 6.77 -15.97
C ALA A 34 2.60 6.45 -16.64
N TRP A 35 2.42 6.93 -17.86
CA TRP A 35 1.18 6.75 -18.62
C TRP A 35 1.43 6.42 -20.08
N ILE A 36 0.43 5.82 -20.73
CA ILE A 36 0.46 5.51 -22.15
C ILE A 36 0.44 6.79 -23.00
N GLY A 37 0.95 6.71 -24.23
CA GLY A 37 0.95 7.82 -25.20
C GLY A 37 2.26 8.60 -25.31
N GLY A 38 3.36 8.12 -24.73
CA GLY A 38 4.71 8.65 -24.93
C GLY A 38 5.68 8.25 -23.82
N THR A 39 6.99 8.36 -24.08
CA THR A 39 8.06 7.95 -23.14
C THR A 39 8.24 8.87 -21.94
N THR A 40 7.65 10.06 -21.98
CA THR A 40 7.69 11.06 -20.89
C THR A 40 6.31 11.34 -20.29
N ARG A 41 5.28 10.60 -20.72
CA ARG A 41 3.90 10.84 -20.28
C ARG A 41 3.68 10.31 -18.87
N THR A 42 2.94 11.10 -18.11
CA THR A 42 2.53 10.77 -16.75
C THR A 42 1.04 11.04 -16.58
N ASN A 43 0.46 10.41 -15.56
CA ASN A 43 -0.91 10.66 -15.15
C ASN A 43 -1.03 10.51 -13.63
N THR A 44 -1.93 11.29 -13.03
CA THR A 44 -2.22 11.26 -11.60
C THR A 44 -3.60 10.67 -11.41
N ILE A 45 -3.66 9.46 -10.86
CA ILE A 45 -4.91 8.73 -10.66
C ILE A 45 -5.01 8.16 -9.24
N SER A 46 -6.19 7.66 -8.90
CA SER A 46 -6.49 7.11 -7.58
C SER A 46 -7.05 5.71 -7.68
N GLY A 47 -6.69 4.85 -6.74
CA GLY A 47 -7.21 3.49 -6.63
C GLY A 47 -6.42 2.64 -5.65
N THR A 48 -7.02 1.55 -5.18
CA THR A 48 -6.26 0.46 -4.52
C THR A 48 -5.22 -0.11 -5.47
N SER A 49 -5.48 -0.09 -6.79
CA SER A 49 -4.51 -0.39 -7.84
C SER A 49 -3.27 0.51 -7.83
N MET A 50 -3.33 1.71 -7.22
CA MET A 50 -2.18 2.60 -7.05
C MET A 50 -1.48 2.36 -5.70
N ALA A 51 -2.21 1.90 -4.68
CA ALA A 51 -1.66 1.52 -3.39
C ALA A 51 -0.87 0.19 -3.46
N SER A 52 -1.41 -0.82 -4.15
CA SER A 52 -0.81 -2.14 -4.32
C SER A 52 0.64 -2.13 -4.85
N PRO A 53 0.98 -1.44 -5.97
CA PRO A 53 2.35 -1.43 -6.49
C PRO A 53 3.34 -0.76 -5.53
N ARG A 54 2.89 0.12 -4.64
CA ARG A 54 3.75 0.71 -3.60
C ARG A 54 4.21 -0.34 -2.60
N VAL A 55 3.31 -1.20 -2.13
CA VAL A 55 3.64 -2.33 -1.25
C VAL A 55 4.48 -3.37 -1.97
N ALA A 56 4.18 -3.66 -3.24
CA ALA A 56 4.98 -4.56 -4.06
C ALA A 56 6.44 -4.06 -4.20
N GLY A 57 6.65 -2.76 -4.36
CA GLY A 57 7.98 -2.14 -4.38
C GLY A 57 8.76 -2.35 -3.08
N TYR A 58 8.12 -2.14 -1.91
CA TYR A 58 8.76 -2.39 -0.61
C TYR A 58 9.16 -3.86 -0.45
N ILE A 59 8.26 -4.78 -0.83
CA ILE A 59 8.53 -6.22 -0.82
C ILE A 59 9.68 -6.59 -1.76
N ALA A 60 9.73 -6.02 -2.96
CA ALA A 60 10.78 -6.31 -3.94
C ALA A 60 12.16 -5.88 -3.43
N VAL A 61 12.26 -4.71 -2.79
CA VAL A 61 13.51 -4.25 -2.16
C VAL A 61 13.94 -5.20 -1.04
N HIS A 62 13.01 -5.60 -0.16
CA HIS A 62 13.31 -6.54 0.91
C HIS A 62 13.82 -7.89 0.38
N ILE A 63 13.12 -8.46 -0.61
CA ILE A 63 13.52 -9.74 -1.24
C ILE A 63 14.90 -9.60 -1.90
N GLY A 64 15.18 -8.47 -2.56
CA GLY A 64 16.49 -8.22 -3.18
C GLY A 64 17.65 -8.17 -2.17
N ASN A 65 17.40 -7.68 -0.95
CA ASN A 65 18.41 -7.53 0.08
C ASN A 65 18.58 -8.76 0.98
N SER A 66 17.49 -9.46 1.29
CA SER A 66 17.48 -10.48 2.35
C SER A 66 16.79 -11.78 1.95
N GLY A 67 16.15 -11.83 0.78
CA GLY A 67 15.33 -12.96 0.36
C GLY A 67 14.14 -13.19 1.29
N GLY A 68 13.71 -14.45 1.42
CA GLY A 68 12.65 -14.85 2.35
C GLY A 68 11.45 -15.50 1.66
N THR A 69 10.71 -16.30 2.44
CA THR A 69 9.46 -16.92 1.96
C THR A 69 8.34 -15.89 1.92
N PRO A 70 7.29 -16.07 1.09
CA PRO A 70 6.16 -15.15 1.05
C PRO A 70 5.52 -14.87 2.42
N ALA A 71 5.45 -15.90 3.29
CA ALA A 71 4.93 -15.76 4.64
C ALA A 71 5.86 -14.91 5.53
N ALA A 72 7.17 -15.16 5.50
CA ALA A 72 8.14 -14.40 6.28
C ALA A 72 8.14 -12.91 5.88
N VAL A 73 8.12 -12.63 4.57
CA VAL A 73 8.11 -11.26 4.04
C VAL A 73 6.79 -10.54 4.36
N SER A 74 5.65 -11.24 4.32
CA SER A 74 4.36 -10.68 4.75
C SER A 74 4.36 -10.33 6.23
N SER A 75 4.93 -11.18 7.09
CA SER A 75 5.07 -10.89 8.52
C SER A 75 6.00 -9.71 8.77
N ALA A 76 7.16 -9.66 8.09
CA ALA A 76 8.12 -8.57 8.20
C ALA A 76 7.49 -7.21 7.82
N LEU A 77 6.77 -7.17 6.68
CA LEU A 77 6.02 -5.99 6.24
C LEU A 77 5.01 -5.52 7.30
N LYS A 78 4.26 -6.45 7.90
CA LYS A 78 3.26 -6.10 8.92
C LYS A 78 3.89 -5.63 10.23
N SER A 79 5.02 -6.21 10.63
CA SER A 79 5.74 -5.83 11.85
C SER A 79 6.43 -4.45 11.76
N SER A 80 6.82 -4.03 10.56
CA SER A 80 7.47 -2.73 10.32
C SER A 80 6.48 -1.60 10.02
N ALA A 81 5.22 -1.93 9.76
CA ALA A 81 4.18 -0.96 9.42
C ALA A 81 3.82 -0.04 10.61
N ARG A 82 3.33 1.15 10.28
CA ARG A 82 2.94 2.18 11.27
C ARG A 82 1.43 2.18 11.49
N ALA A 83 0.98 2.06 12.74
CA ALA A 83 -0.43 2.13 13.12
C ALA A 83 -0.97 3.58 13.12
N VAL A 84 -1.09 4.21 11.95
CA VAL A 84 -1.42 5.64 11.80
C VAL A 84 -2.62 5.92 10.90
N VAL A 85 -3.24 4.88 10.32
CA VAL A 85 -4.37 5.07 9.41
C VAL A 85 -5.62 5.48 10.18
N THR A 86 -6.32 6.49 9.66
CA THR A 86 -7.57 7.00 10.22
C THR A 86 -8.75 6.73 9.30
N GLY A 87 -9.96 6.70 9.85
CA GLY A 87 -11.20 6.47 9.07
C GLY A 87 -11.41 5.03 8.58
N ALA A 88 -10.55 4.09 8.95
CA ALA A 88 -10.80 2.66 8.76
C ALA A 88 -11.88 2.19 9.76
N PRO A 89 -12.93 1.49 9.31
CA PRO A 89 -13.96 0.94 10.21
C PRO A 89 -13.39 -0.08 11.19
N SER A 90 -14.08 -0.26 12.33
CA SER A 90 -13.76 -1.30 13.31
C SER A 90 -13.65 -2.68 12.65
N GLY A 91 -12.70 -3.49 13.11
CA GLY A 91 -12.37 -4.79 12.51
C GLY A 91 -11.47 -4.70 11.27
N THR A 92 -11.01 -3.51 10.90
CA THR A 92 -9.97 -3.30 9.87
C THR A 92 -8.69 -2.84 10.53
N THR A 93 -7.55 -3.35 10.08
CA THR A 93 -6.22 -2.87 10.52
C THR A 93 -6.05 -1.37 10.27
N ASN A 94 -5.17 -0.71 11.03
CA ASN A 94 -4.75 0.67 10.80
C ASN A 94 -3.25 0.78 10.40
N LEU A 95 -2.65 -0.33 9.97
CA LEU A 95 -1.24 -0.42 9.60
C LEU A 95 -0.96 0.19 8.22
N LEU A 96 -0.21 1.28 8.19
CA LEU A 96 0.35 1.88 6.98
C LEU A 96 1.69 1.22 6.64
N ALA A 97 1.79 0.61 5.46
CA ALA A 97 3.01 0.00 4.96
C ALA A 97 4.15 1.03 4.85
N GLN A 98 5.35 0.63 5.23
CA GLN A 98 6.59 1.41 5.11
C GLN A 98 7.68 0.54 4.45
N PRO A 99 8.77 1.12 3.93
CA PRO A 99 9.99 0.36 3.62
C PRO A 99 10.48 -0.42 4.86
N PHE A 100 11.03 -1.63 4.65
CA PHE A 100 11.39 -2.57 5.71
C PHE A 100 12.50 -3.53 5.31
#